data_AF-A0A3S3U997-F1
#
_entry.id   AF-A0A3S3U997-F1
#
_cell.length_a   1.000
_cell.length_b   1.000
_cell.length_c   1.000
_cell.angle_alpha   90.00
_cell.angle_beta   90.00
_cell.angle_gamma   90.00
#
_symmetry.space_group_name_H-M   'P 1'
#
loop_
_entity.id
_entity.type
_entity.pdbx_description
1 polymer ?
#
loop_
_entity_poly.entity_id
_entity_poly.type
_entity_poly.pdbx_seq_one_letter_code
_entity_poly.pdbx_strand_id
1 'polypeptide(L)'
;MGRPKGQRVEKYSLAPVAKYLSGLLGKSVRMAQDCVGPEAESAVAAMNNGDIVLLENLRFHAEEQANDSTFSRQLAALTDIYINDAFAVSHRAHAR
;
A
#
# COMPACT_ATOMS: atom_id res chain seq x y z
N MET A 1 3.38 4.91 -7.41
CA MET A 1 4.13 4.42 -8.60
C MET A 1 5.27 5.38 -8.95
N GLY A 2 6.42 4.92 -9.46
CA GLY A 2 7.56 5.82 -9.77
C GLY A 2 8.56 6.00 -8.61
N ARG A 3 9.29 7.13 -8.60
CA ARG A 3 10.34 7.46 -7.62
C ARG A 3 10.04 8.79 -6.90
N PRO A 4 9.05 8.81 -5.99
CA PRO A 4 8.63 10.03 -5.27
C PRO A 4 9.58 10.51 -4.16
N LYS A 5 10.65 9.75 -3.83
CA LYS A 5 11.67 10.12 -2.84
C LYS A 5 11.09 10.46 -1.44
N GLY A 6 10.11 9.70 -0.96
CA GLY A 6 9.53 9.93 0.37
C GLY A 6 8.66 11.18 0.47
N GLN A 7 8.10 11.64 -0.66
CA GLN A 7 7.20 12.80 -0.68
C GLN A 7 5.91 12.45 -1.38
N ARG A 8 4.79 12.95 -0.86
CA ARG A 8 3.49 12.82 -1.52
C ARG A 8 3.45 13.69 -2.76
N VAL A 9 3.30 13.05 -3.92
CA VAL A 9 3.18 13.74 -5.21
C VAL A 9 2.02 13.13 -5.97
N GLU A 10 1.02 13.94 -6.29
CA GLU A 10 -0.25 13.49 -6.87
C GLU A 10 -0.07 12.62 -8.12
N LYS A 11 0.85 13.00 -9.00
CA LYS A 11 1.17 12.25 -10.23
C LYS A 11 1.64 10.81 -9.98
N TYR A 12 2.05 10.48 -8.76
CA TYR A 12 2.55 9.18 -8.35
C TYR A 12 1.58 8.43 -7.42
N SER A 13 0.39 8.96 -7.17
CA SER A 13 -0.69 8.27 -6.45
C SER A 13 -1.10 6.99 -7.18
N LEU A 14 -1.58 6.02 -6.43
CA LEU A 14 -2.18 4.79 -6.95
C LEU A 14 -3.68 4.90 -7.24
N ALA A 15 -4.31 6.08 -7.09
CA ALA A 15 -5.74 6.26 -7.38
C ALA A 15 -6.16 5.82 -8.79
N PRO A 16 -5.39 6.11 -9.86
CA PRO A 16 -5.69 5.56 -11.20
C PRO A 16 -5.60 4.03 -11.25
N VAL A 17 -4.68 3.44 -10.49
CA VAL A 17 -4.47 1.98 -10.42
C VAL A 17 -5.64 1.31 -9.71
N ALA A 18 -6.13 1.85 -8.59
CA ALA A 18 -7.31 1.33 -7.89
C ALA A 18 -8.53 1.28 -8.81
N LYS A 19 -8.79 2.37 -9.55
CA LYS A 19 -9.89 2.44 -10.52
C LYS A 19 -9.76 1.38 -11.62
N TYR A 20 -8.56 1.22 -12.17
CA TYR A 20 -8.31 0.23 -13.22
C TYR A 20 -8.46 -1.21 -12.71
N LEU A 21 -7.87 -1.52 -11.55
CA LEU A 21 -7.97 -2.83 -10.91
C LEU A 21 -9.43 -3.21 -10.61
N SER A 22 -10.22 -2.25 -10.13
CA SER A 22 -11.65 -2.44 -9.90
C SER A 22 -12.40 -2.87 -11.17
N GLY A 23 -12.07 -2.25 -12.31
CA GLY A 23 -12.64 -2.63 -13.61
C GLY A 23 -12.25 -4.04 -14.06
N LEU A 24 -10.98 -4.42 -13.87
CA LEU A 24 -10.49 -5.76 -14.23
C LEU A 24 -11.13 -6.87 -13.40
N LEU A 25 -11.34 -6.63 -12.10
CA LEU A 25 -11.88 -7.62 -11.17
C LEU A 25 -13.41 -7.68 -11.18
N GLY A 26 -14.09 -6.69 -11.77
CA GLY A 26 -15.54 -6.55 -11.66
C GLY A 26 -16.01 -6.35 -10.21
N LYS A 27 -15.13 -5.86 -9.33
CA LYS A 27 -15.37 -5.67 -7.90
C LYS A 27 -14.88 -4.30 -7.46
N SER A 28 -15.51 -3.71 -6.45
CA SER A 28 -15.03 -2.45 -5.88
C SER A 28 -13.69 -2.64 -5.19
N VAL A 29 -12.71 -1.81 -5.56
CA VAL A 29 -11.43 -1.71 -4.84
C VAL A 29 -11.45 -0.40 -4.08
N ARG A 30 -11.51 -0.47 -2.75
CA ARG A 30 -11.42 0.72 -1.88
C ARG A 30 -9.96 1.17 -1.86
N MET A 31 -9.72 2.47 -1.94
CA MET A 31 -8.36 3.01 -1.79
C MET A 31 -8.23 3.75 -0.47
N ALA A 32 -7.20 3.42 0.31
CA ALA A 32 -6.83 4.17 1.50
C ALA A 32 -6.09 5.46 1.11
N GLN A 33 -6.26 6.52 1.89
CA GLN A 33 -5.60 7.81 1.62
C GLN A 33 -4.11 7.77 1.99
N ASP A 34 -3.70 6.81 2.81
CA ASP A 34 -2.31 6.50 3.13
C ASP A 34 -2.11 4.97 3.18
N CYS A 35 -0.90 4.52 3.52
CA CYS A 35 -0.53 3.13 3.68
C CYS A 35 -0.23 2.73 5.13
N VAL A 36 -0.13 3.69 6.03
CA VAL A 36 0.01 3.51 7.48
C VAL A 36 -0.84 4.55 8.20
N GLY A 37 -1.08 4.35 9.50
CA GLY A 37 -1.83 5.28 10.33
C GLY A 37 -3.35 5.16 10.19
N PRO A 38 -4.11 6.12 10.78
CA PRO A 38 -5.55 5.99 10.99
C PRO A 38 -6.36 5.76 9.70
N GLU A 39 -5.94 6.35 8.58
CA GLU A 39 -6.62 6.20 7.30
C GLU A 39 -6.48 4.78 6.72
N ALA A 40 -5.30 4.17 6.86
CA ALA A 40 -5.06 2.79 6.45
C ALA A 40 -5.76 1.81 7.39
N GLU A 41 -5.61 2.02 8.70
CA GLU A 41 -6.25 1.21 9.74
C GLU A 41 -7.78 1.19 9.60
N SER A 42 -8.39 2.36 9.42
CA SER A 42 -9.84 2.48 9.22
C SER A 42 -10.31 1.79 7.93
N ALA A 43 -9.55 1.91 6.84
CA ALA A 43 -9.89 1.27 5.58
C ALA A 43 -9.89 -0.26 5.71
N VAL A 44 -8.90 -0.82 6.41
CA VAL A 44 -8.75 -2.26 6.66
C VAL A 44 -9.77 -2.77 7.68
N ALA A 45 -9.99 -2.05 8.78
CA ALA A 45 -10.95 -2.42 9.82
C ALA A 45 -12.39 -2.49 9.30
N ALA A 46 -12.70 -1.75 8.24
CA ALA A 46 -14.01 -1.75 7.60
C ALA A 46 -14.13 -2.79 6.44
N MET A 47 -13.17 -3.71 6.29
CA MET A 47 -13.23 -4.78 5.29
C MET A 47 -14.10 -5.95 5.76
N ASN A 48 -14.80 -6.54 4.81
CA ASN A 48 -15.42 -7.86 4.93
C ASN A 48 -14.62 -8.91 4.14
N ASN A 49 -14.92 -10.18 4.37
CA ASN A 49 -14.30 -11.27 3.61
C ASN A 49 -14.53 -11.11 2.11
N GLY A 50 -13.43 -11.04 1.35
CA GLY A 50 -13.46 -10.87 -0.11
C GLY A 50 -13.42 -9.42 -0.59
N ASP A 51 -13.40 -8.44 0.33
CA ASP A 51 -13.14 -7.04 -0.01
C ASP A 51 -11.66 -6.83 -0.38
N ILE A 52 -11.41 -5.77 -1.14
CA ILE A 52 -10.07 -5.39 -1.61
C ILE A 52 -9.82 -3.94 -1.25
N VAL A 53 -8.75 -3.72 -0.48
CA VAL A 53 -8.21 -2.39 -0.19
C VAL A 53 -6.85 -2.23 -0.87
N LEU A 54 -6.69 -1.15 -1.63
CA LEU A 54 -5.39 -0.71 -2.13
C LEU A 54 -4.87 0.41 -1.22
N LEU A 55 -3.72 0.19 -0.62
CA LEU A 55 -3.00 1.23 0.13
C LEU A 55 -2.36 2.24 -0.82
N GLU A 56 -2.13 3.46 -0.33
CA GLU A 56 -1.40 4.45 -1.13
C GLU A 56 0.07 4.04 -1.35
N ASN A 57 0.72 4.71 -2.29
CA ASN A 57 2.10 4.47 -2.68
C ASN A 57 3.07 4.49 -1.50
N LEU A 58 3.53 3.30 -1.08
CA LEU A 58 4.50 3.09 0.01
C LEU A 58 5.74 3.98 -0.08
N ARG A 59 6.19 4.33 -1.29
CA ARG A 59 7.38 5.18 -1.49
C ARG A 59 7.13 6.66 -1.18
N PHE A 60 5.91 7.05 -0.83
CA PHE A 60 5.63 8.37 -0.25
C PHE A 60 6.20 8.49 1.17
N HIS A 61 6.54 7.38 1.81
CA HIS A 61 7.31 7.34 3.05
C HIS A 61 8.77 7.03 2.72
N ALA A 62 9.71 7.78 3.27
CA ALA A 62 11.14 7.56 3.05
C ALA A 62 11.63 6.26 3.72
N GLU A 63 10.98 5.94 4.84
CA GLU A 63 11.08 4.77 5.69
C GLU A 63 11.00 3.46 4.89
N GLU A 64 10.17 3.44 3.84
CA GLU A 64 10.03 2.32 2.92
C GLU A 64 11.37 1.95 2.24
N GLN A 65 12.12 2.95 1.78
CA GLN A 65 13.43 2.72 1.13
C GLN A 65 14.56 2.52 2.12
N ALA A 66 14.38 3.00 3.36
CA ALA A 66 15.34 2.82 4.45
C ALA A 66 15.24 1.46 5.14
N ASN A 67 14.28 0.61 4.75
CA ASN A 67 13.96 -0.64 5.44
C ASN A 67 13.67 -0.41 6.94
N ASP A 68 12.90 0.64 7.23
CA ASP A 68 12.65 1.03 8.61
C ASP A 68 11.75 0.01 9.31
N SER A 69 12.20 -0.44 10.48
CA SER A 69 11.51 -1.49 11.24
C SER A 69 10.18 -1.02 11.85
N THR A 70 10.02 0.28 12.13
CA THR A 70 8.78 0.84 12.68
C THR A 70 7.73 0.94 11.59
N PHE A 71 8.11 1.41 10.40
CA PHE A 71 7.23 1.41 9.24
C PHE A 71 6.81 -0.01 8.84
N SER A 72 7.75 -0.97 8.85
CA SER A 72 7.45 -2.40 8.61
C SER A 72 6.44 -2.94 9.63
N ARG A 73 6.58 -2.57 10.92
CA ARG A 73 5.63 -2.96 11.97
C ARG A 73 4.24 -2.36 11.77
N GLN A 74 4.15 -1.11 11.31
CA GLN A 74 2.86 -0.47 11.01
C GLN A 74 2.15 -1.18 9.85
N LEU A 75 2.87 -1.55 8.79
CA LEU A 75 2.30 -2.33 7.69
C LEU A 75 1.86 -3.73 8.16
N ALA A 76 2.70 -4.40 8.95
CA ALA A 76 2.39 -5.72 9.48
C ALA A 76 1.18 -5.70 10.42
N ALA A 77 0.94 -4.60 11.15
CA ALA A 77 -0.24 -4.47 12.01
C ALA A 77 -1.58 -4.47 11.25
N LEU A 78 -1.57 -4.26 9.93
CA LEU A 78 -2.76 -4.28 9.08
C LEU A 78 -3.12 -5.70 8.58
N THR A 79 -2.30 -6.72 8.80
CA THR A 79 -2.50 -8.04 8.21
C THR A 79 -2.00 -9.18 9.11
N ASP A 80 -2.67 -10.33 9.03
CA ASP A 80 -2.22 -11.55 9.70
C ASP A 80 -1.16 -12.30 8.88
N ILE A 81 -1.19 -12.15 7.55
CA ILE A 81 -0.35 -12.89 6.61
C ILE A 81 0.25 -11.93 5.59
N TYR A 82 1.55 -12.09 5.34
CA TYR A 82 2.25 -11.40 4.27
C TYR A 82 2.46 -12.31 3.07
N ILE A 83 2.12 -11.81 1.88
CA ILE A 83 2.33 -12.50 0.60
C ILE A 83 3.19 -11.60 -0.29
N ASN A 84 4.38 -12.08 -0.67
CA ASN A 84 5.25 -11.36 -1.61
C ASN A 84 5.01 -11.84 -3.05
N ASP A 85 4.15 -11.11 -3.77
CA ASP A 85 3.92 -11.30 -5.21
C ASP A 85 4.58 -10.18 -6.05
N ALA A 86 5.79 -9.77 -5.65
CA ALA A 86 6.50 -8.63 -6.24
C ALA A 86 7.99 -8.94 -6.52
N PHE A 87 8.28 -10.05 -7.21
CA PHE A 87 9.65 -10.54 -7.47
C PHE A 87 10.62 -9.48 -8.01
N ALA A 88 10.14 -8.62 -8.92
CA ALA A 88 10.97 -7.58 -9.55
C ALA A 88 11.57 -6.58 -8.55
N VAL A 89 11.02 -6.46 -7.33
CA VAL A 89 11.55 -5.60 -6.27
C VAL A 89 12.19 -6.35 -5.11
N SER A 90 12.13 -7.69 -5.09
CA SER A 90 12.69 -8.53 -4.00
C SER A 90 14.21 -8.45 -3.88
N HIS A 91 14.91 -7.96 -4.91
CA HIS A 91 16.35 -7.70 -4.86
C HIS A 91 16.74 -6.49 -4.00
N ARG A 92 15.77 -5.78 -3.40
CA ARG A 92 15.99 -4.60 -2.57
C ARG A 92 15.50 -4.87 -1.16
N ALA A 93 16.33 -4.57 -0.16
CA ALA A 93 15.92 -4.56 1.23
C ALA A 93 15.10 -3.28 1.49
N HIS A 94 13.79 -3.39 1.32
CA HIS A 94 12.81 -2.36 1.62
C HIS A 94 11.88 -2.87 2.73
N ALA A 95 11.12 -1.98 3.37
CA ALA A 95 10.29 -2.32 4.53
C ALA A 95 9.11 -3.26 4.21
N ARG A 96 8.53 -3.13 3.01
CA ARG A 96 7.39 -3.95 2.54
C ARG A 96 7.73 -5.39 2.16
#